data_AF-A0A7W1V6R0-F1
#
_entry.id   AF-A0A7W1V6R0-F1
#
_cell.length_a   1.000
_cell.length_b   1.000
_cell.length_c   1.000
_cell.angle_alpha   90.00
_cell.angle_beta   90.00
_cell.angle_gamma   90.00
#
_symmetry.space_group_name_H-M   'P 1'
#
loop_
_entity.id
_entity.type
_entity.pdbx_description
1 polymer ?
#
loop_
_entity_poly.entity_id
_entity_poly.type
_entity_poly.pdbx_seq_one_letter_code
_entity_poly.pdbx_strand_id
1 'polypeptide(L)' 'MLQTYKATLNGNQLEWNGEVPEQIKNNETVSVIITILEDETTAKDLRPFGLSRGEFVIPEDFDASLPEEVLAGFEN' A
#
# COMPACT_ATOMS: atom_id res chain seq x y z
N MET A 1 -9.47 14.90 -1.92
CA MET A 1 -8.51 13.82 -2.20
C MET A 1 -7.55 13.73 -1.03
N LEU A 2 -7.31 12.53 -0.50
CA LEU A 2 -6.27 12.30 0.51
C LEU A 2 -4.93 12.14 -0.22
N GLN A 3 -3.94 12.94 0.15
CA GLN A 3 -2.58 12.84 -0.40
C GLN A 3 -1.65 12.40 0.72
N THR A 4 -0.75 11.47 0.41
CA THR A 4 0.24 10.96 1.35
C THR A 4 1.60 11.54 1.00
N TYR A 5 2.25 12.14 1.99
CA TYR A 5 3.56 12.76 1.85
C TYR A 5 4.57 12.06 2.74
N LYS A 6 5.84 12.03 2.29
CA LYS A 6 6.93 11.41 3.05
C LYS A 6 7.71 12.48 3.80
N ALA A 7 7.87 12.27 5.10
CA ALA A 7 8.68 13.10 5.98
C ALA A 7 9.49 12.23 6.95
N THR A 8 10.54 12.81 7.51
CA THR A 8 11.28 12.26 8.64
C THR A 8 10.85 13.00 9.91
N LEU A 9 10.62 12.29 11.01
CA LEU A 9 10.34 12.93 12.30
C LEU A 9 11.64 12.99 13.12
N ASN A 10 12.20 14.19 13.25
CA ASN A 10 13.39 14.46 14.06
C ASN A 10 12.96 15.09 15.39
N GLY A 11 12.89 14.26 16.44
CA GLY A 11 12.35 14.68 17.74
C GLY A 11 10.86 15.02 17.64
N ASN A 12 10.53 16.31 17.69
CA ASN A 12 9.15 16.82 17.55
C ASN A 12 8.92 17.60 16.25
N GLN A 13 9.87 17.60 15.33
CA GLN A 13 9.80 18.35 14.08
C GLN A 13 9.75 17.39 12.87
N LEU A 14 8.77 17.61 11.98
CA LEU A 14 8.70 16.91 10.70
C LEU A 14 9.57 17.63 9.66
N GLU A 15 10.43 16.87 9.00
CA GLU A 15 11.26 17.32 7.88
C GLU A 15 10.81 16.63 6.59
N TRP A 16 10.37 17.41 5.61
CA TRP A 16 9.84 16.88 4.36
C TRP A 16 10.96 16.35 3.47
N ASN A 17 10.79 15.11 2.99
CA ASN A 17 11.70 14.52 2.02
C ASN A 17 11.15 14.77 0.61
N GLY A 18 11.28 16.00 0.10
CA GLY A 18 10.81 16.39 -1.23
C GLY A 18 9.84 17.57 -1.22
N GLU A 19 8.79 17.48 -2.02
CA GLU A 19 7.80 18.55 -2.16
C GLU A 19 6.98 18.74 -0.88
N VAL A 20 6.88 19.98 -0.45
CA VAL A 20 6.04 20.38 0.69
C VAL A 20 4.58 20.34 0.26
N PRO A 21 3.68 19.73 1.05
CA PRO A 21 2.25 19.74 0.76
C PRO A 21 1.74 21.16 0.50
N GLU A 22 1.03 21.37 -0.61
CA GLU A 22 0.43 22.68 -0.96
C GLU A 22 -0.54 23.20 0.12
N GLN A 23 -1.07 22.27 0.93
CA GLN A 23 -1.94 22.56 2.07
C GLN A 23 -1.20 23.26 3.21
N ILE A 24 0.12 23.15 3.28
CA ILE A 24 0.94 23.83 4.29
C ILE A 24 1.29 25.22 3.76
N LYS A 25 0.44 26.18 4.09
CA LYS A 25 0.69 27.60 3.84
C LYS A 25 1.31 28.24 5.07
N ASN A 26 2.19 29.22 4.85
CA ASN A 26 2.79 29.98 5.94
C ASN A 26 1.69 30.55 6.84
N ASN A 27 1.82 30.31 8.15
CA ASN A 27 0.96 30.85 9.21
C ASN A 27 -0.45 30.23 9.36
N GLU A 28 -0.71 29.06 8.75
CA GLU A 28 -1.95 28.30 8.94
C GLU A 28 -1.70 27.00 9.71
N THR A 29 -2.53 26.72 10.72
CA THR A 29 -2.49 25.44 11.45
C THR A 29 -3.25 24.38 10.67
N VAL A 30 -2.60 23.25 10.37
CA VAL A 30 -3.19 22.11 9.67
C VAL A 30 -3.18 20.88 10.59
N SER A 31 -4.33 20.21 10.73
CA SER A 31 -4.40 18.93 11.41
C SER A 31 -3.83 17.82 10.53
N VAL A 32 -2.94 17.00 11.09
CA VAL A 32 -2.29 15.89 10.38
C VAL A 32 -2.49 14.57 11.13
N ILE A 33 -2.55 13.47 10.39
CA ILE A 33 -2.47 12.11 10.93
C ILE A 33 -1.07 11.59 10.65
N ILE A 34 -0.37 11.17 11.70
CA ILE A 34 1.01 10.67 11.60
C ILE A 34 0.99 9.18 11.94
N THR A 35 1.52 8.36 11.04
CA THR A 35 1.83 6.95 11.31
C THR A 35 3.33 6.82 11.46
N ILE A 36 3.78 6.39 12.65
CA ILE A 36 5.20 6.13 12.92
C ILE A 36 5.48 4.68 12.53
N LEU A 37 6.43 4.49 11.62
CA LEU A 37 6.92 3.17 11.24
C LEU A 37 8.08 2.80 12.16
N GLU A 38 8.08 1.56 12.64
CA GLU A 38 9.25 1.01 13.33
C GLU A 38 10.42 0.89 12.34
N ASP A 39 11.64 1.09 12.85
CA ASP A 39 12.84 0.93 12.05
C ASP A 39 12.97 -0.52 11.59
N GLU A 40 13.23 -0.76 10.30
CA GLU A 40 13.41 -2.11 9.69
C GLU A 40 14.71 -2.80 10.18
N THR A 41 15.29 -2.34 11.30
CA THR A 41 16.49 -2.90 11.94
C THR A 41 16.15 -4.02 12.92
N THR A 42 14.89 -4.16 13.33
CA THR A 42 14.42 -5.47 13.76
C THR A 42 14.46 -6.33 12.52
N ALA A 43 15.36 -7.31 12.48
CA ALA A 43 15.38 -8.33 11.44
C ALA A 43 13.97 -8.91 11.39
N LYS A 44 13.13 -8.40 10.49
CA LYS A 44 11.80 -8.91 10.22
C LYS A 44 12.07 -10.35 9.85
N ASP A 45 11.78 -11.26 10.76
CA ASP A 45 11.84 -12.67 10.47
C ASP A 45 11.08 -12.84 9.17
N LEU A 46 11.81 -13.25 8.13
CA LEU A 46 11.25 -13.43 6.80
C LEU A 46 10.01 -14.29 7.01
N ARG A 47 8.84 -13.77 6.61
CA ARG A 47 7.59 -14.52 6.73
C ARG A 47 7.87 -15.91 6.19
N PRO A 48 7.72 -16.98 6.98
CA PRO A 48 8.15 -18.29 6.54
C PRO A 48 7.42 -18.61 5.25
N PHE A 49 8.20 -18.93 4.21
CA PHE A 49 7.64 -19.30 2.92
C PHE A 49 6.68 -20.47 3.15
N GLY A 50 5.44 -20.32 2.67
CA GLY A 50 4.46 -21.41 2.75
C GLY A 50 3.66 -21.52 4.04
N LEU A 51 3.43 -20.43 4.78
CA LEU A 51 2.35 -20.39 5.78
C LEU A 51 0.96 -20.70 5.19
N SER A 52 0.79 -20.48 3.87
CA SER A 52 -0.39 -20.88 3.09
C SER A 52 -0.17 -22.17 2.28
N ARG A 53 0.88 -22.97 2.54
CA ARG A 53 1.05 -24.27 1.88
C ARG A 53 -0.10 -25.18 2.29
N GLY A 54 -1.04 -25.39 1.37
CA GLY A 54 -2.18 -26.30 1.55
C GLY A 54 -3.55 -25.62 1.65
N GLU A 55 -3.64 -24.29 1.71
CA GLU A 55 -4.94 -23.58 1.73
C GLU A 55 -5.45 -23.18 0.33
N PHE A 56 -4.66 -23.40 -0.72
CA PHE A 56 -5.08 -23.13 -2.09
C PHE A 56 -5.46 -24.43 -2.79
N VAL A 57 -6.76 -24.67 -2.91
CA VAL A 57 -7.31 -25.72 -3.77
C VAL A 57 -7.58 -25.07 -5.12
N ILE A 58 -6.83 -25.49 -6.15
CA ILE A 58 -7.10 -25.09 -7.53
C ILE A 58 -8.42 -25.77 -7.94
N PRO A 59 -9.46 -25.01 -8.34
CA PRO A 59 -10.68 -25.59 -8.89
C PRO A 59 -10.38 -26.46 -10.11
N GLU A 60 -11.16 -27.53 -10.32
CA GLU A 60 -10.96 -28.45 -11.45
C GLU A 60 -11.09 -27.75 -12.82
N ASP A 61 -11.78 -26.61 -12.87
CA ASP A 61 -12.07 -25.82 -14.05
C ASP A 61 -11.18 -24.57 -14.21
N PHE A 62 -10.10 -24.44 -13.43
CA PHE A 62 -9.22 -23.25 -13.51
C PHE A 62 -8.64 -23.04 -14.92
N ASP A 63 -8.28 -24.12 -15.60
CA ASP A 63 -7.76 -24.09 -16.98
C ASP A 63 -8.89 -24.21 -18.03
N ALA A 64 -10.16 -24.19 -17.63
CA ALA A 64 -11.27 -24.24 -18.56
C ALA A 64 -11.34 -22.94 -19.38
N SER A 65 -11.86 -23.04 -20.61
CA SER A 65 -12.13 -21.87 -21.44
C SER A 65 -13.15 -20.95 -20.76
N LEU A 66 -12.98 -19.65 -20.91
CA LEU A 66 -13.94 -18.67 -20.39
C LEU A 66 -15.33 -18.84 -21.04
N PRO A 67 -16.43 -18.56 -20.32
CA PRO A 67 -17.77 -18.58 -20.88
C PRO A 67 -17.94 -17.62 -22.07
N GLU A 68 -18.79 -17.98 -23.04
CA GLU A 68 -19.06 -17.15 -24.24
C GLU A 68 -19.56 -15.74 -23.89
N GLU A 69 -20.39 -15.61 -22.86
CA GLU A 69 -20.88 -14.32 -22.36
C GLU A 69 -19.77 -13.40 -21.86
N VAL A 70 -18.70 -13.97 -21.29
CA VAL A 70 -17.52 -13.22 -20.84
C VAL A 70 -16.72 -12.79 -22.05
N LEU A 71 -16.49 -13.70 -23.01
CA LEU A 71 -15.74 -13.41 -24.24
C LEU A 71 -16.41 -12.33 -25.09
N ALA A 72 -17.74 -12.34 -25.20
CA ALA A 72 -18.50 -11.34 -25.94
C ALA A 72 -18.26 -9.89 -25.43
N GLY A 73 -17.89 -9.72 -24.17
CA GLY A 73 -17.53 -8.42 -23.60
C GLY A 73 -16.18 -7.85 -24.10
N PHE A 74 -15.33 -8.69 -24.72
CA PHE A 74 -14.00 -8.30 -25.21
C PHE A 74 -13.94 -8.08 -26.73
N GLU A 75 -14.97 -8.49 -27.49
CA GLU A 75 -14.99 -8.43 -28.96
C GLU A 75 -15.63 -7.14 -29.52
N ASN A 76 -15.26 -5.98 -28.96
CA ASN A 76 -15.68 -4.67 -29.50
C ASN A 76 -14.85 -4.25 -30.73
#